data_AF-A0A7H8Z0S7-F1
#
_entry.id   AF-A0A7H8Z0S7-F1
#
_cell.length_a   1.000
_cell.length_b   1.000
_cell.length_c   1.000
_cell.angle_alpha   90.00
_cell.angle_beta   90.00
_cell.angle_gamma   90.00
#
_symmetry.space_group_name_H-M   'P 1'
#
loop_
_entity.id
_entity.type
_entity.pdbx_description
1 polymer ?
#
loop_
_entity_poly.entity_id
_entity_poly.type
_entity_poly.pdbx_seq_one_letter_code
_entity_poly.pdbx_strand_id
1 'polypeptide(L)'
;MAGKIPFILGLGAGYVLGTRAGRAQYERIKTAASKVAEQPFVRTRVDAASSHVKQAVRTQGEAVTEKVADAVKERLFGAPSSKGGAQSQPVDAGQASVRPVGESS
;
A
#
# COMPACT_ATOMS: atom_id res chain seq x y z
N MET A 1 5.24 12.38 13.45
CA MET A 1 4.60 12.02 12.16
C MET A 1 5.39 11.00 11.31
N ALA A 2 6.64 10.63 11.65
CA ALA A 2 7.55 9.87 10.77
C ALA A 2 7.18 8.41 10.46
N GLY A 3 6.33 7.74 11.26
CA GLY A 3 5.97 6.33 11.04
C GLY A 3 5.01 6.07 9.87
N LYS A 4 4.33 7.11 9.36
CA LYS A 4 3.29 6.95 8.33
C LYS A 4 3.87 6.84 6.92
N ILE A 5 4.98 7.52 6.65
CA ILE A 5 5.62 7.55 5.33
C ILE A 5 6.09 6.14 4.89
N PRO A 6 6.92 5.41 5.66
CA PRO A 6 7.37 4.09 5.25
C PRO A 6 6.20 3.08 5.18
N PHE A 7 5.19 3.24 6.03
CA PHE A 7 3.99 2.41 6.00
C PHE A 7 3.17 2.61 4.72
N ILE A 8 2.90 3.86 4.32
CA ILE A 8 2.20 4.17 3.07
C ILE A 8 3.03 3.71 1.87
N LEU A 9 4.35 3.93 1.89
CA LEU A 9 5.24 3.48 0.82
C LEU A 9 5.22 1.95 0.67
N GLY A 10 5.34 1.23 1.78
CA GLY A 10 5.30 -0.23 1.82
C GLY A 10 3.94 -0.80 1.40
N LEU A 11 2.85 -0.19 1.86
CA LEU A 11 1.49 -0.56 1.48
C LEU A 11 1.23 -0.31 -0.01
N GLY A 12 1.67 0.82 -0.55
CA GLY A 12 1.56 1.13 -1.97
C GLY A 12 2.34 0.15 -2.85
N ALA A 13 3.59 -0.13 -2.48
CA ALA A 13 4.42 -1.11 -3.18
C ALA A 13 3.82 -2.53 -3.09
N GLY A 14 3.39 -2.94 -1.89
CA GLY A 14 2.75 -4.24 -1.66
C GLY A 14 1.41 -4.41 -2.38
N TYR A 15 0.61 -3.34 -2.48
CA TYR A 15 -0.65 -3.35 -3.23
C TYR A 15 -0.40 -3.53 -4.73
N VAL A 16 0.59 -2.83 -5.30
CA VAL A 16 0.93 -2.96 -6.72
C VAL A 16 1.48 -4.35 -7.06
N LEU A 17 2.32 -4.94 -6.20
CA LEU A 17 2.90 -6.27 -6.42
C LEU A 17 1.94 -7.42 -6.05
N GLY A 18 1.10 -7.25 -5.03
CA GLY A 18 0.26 -8.31 -4.47
C GLY A 18 -1.17 -8.36 -5.04
N THR A 19 -1.67 -7.27 -5.62
CA THR A 19 -3.02 -7.26 -6.21
C THR A 19 -2.98 -7.60 -7.69
N ARG A 20 -3.83 -8.56 -8.09
CA ARG A 20 -3.97 -8.98 -9.49
C ARG A 20 -4.45 -7.85 -10.42
N ALA A 21 -5.16 -6.85 -9.87
CA ALA A 21 -5.67 -5.69 -10.60
C ALA A 21 -4.68 -4.51 -10.71
N GLY A 22 -3.62 -4.48 -9.90
CA GLY A 22 -2.65 -3.37 -9.86
C GLY A 22 -1.91 -3.15 -11.19
N ARG A 23 -1.74 -4.20 -12.00
CA ARG A 23 -1.12 -4.15 -13.33
C ARG A 23 -1.81 -3.18 -14.30
N ALA A 24 -3.14 -3.06 -14.26
CA ALA A 24 -3.88 -2.19 -15.18
C ALA A 24 -3.59 -0.69 -14.93
N GLN A 25 -3.43 -0.32 -13.66
CA GLN A 25 -3.04 1.04 -13.27
C GLN A 25 -1.53 1.26 -13.40
N TYR A 26 -0.71 0.20 -13.29
CA TYR A 26 0.74 0.29 -13.46
C TYR A 26 1.12 0.83 -14.82
N GLU A 27 0.47 0.38 -15.90
CA GLU A 27 0.78 0.85 -17.26
C GLU A 27 0.53 2.35 -17.43
N ARG A 28 -0.53 2.90 -16.82
CA ARG A 28 -0.80 4.36 -16.89
C ARG A 28 0.18 5.17 -16.06
N ILE A 29 0.57 4.64 -14.90
CA ILE A 29 1.52 5.30 -14.00
C ILE A 29 2.94 5.19 -14.56
N LYS A 30 3.27 4.12 -15.29
CA LYS A 30 4.59 3.89 -15.91
C LYS A 30 5.00 5.03 -16.83
N THR A 31 4.12 5.49 -17.72
CA THR A 31 4.43 6.61 -18.62
C THR A 31 4.71 7.92 -17.85
N ALA A 32 3.95 8.18 -16.79
CA ALA A 32 4.17 9.35 -15.93
C ALA A 32 5.46 9.20 -15.11
N ALA A 33 5.72 7.99 -14.58
CA ALA A 33 6.92 7.67 -13.83
C ALA A 33 8.18 7.77 -14.69
N SER A 34 8.14 7.32 -15.94
CA SER A 34 9.26 7.47 -16.90
C SER A 34 9.60 8.94 -17.13
N LYS A 35 8.60 9.80 -17.35
CA LYS A 35 8.82 11.25 -17.51
C LYS A 35 9.44 11.89 -16.27
N VAL A 36 9.05 11.46 -15.07
CA VAL A 36 9.61 11.97 -13.81
C VAL A 36 11.02 11.44 -13.60
N ALA A 37 11.27 10.16 -13.89
CA ALA A 37 12.59 9.53 -13.78
C ALA A 37 13.62 10.11 -14.77
N GLU A 38 13.16 10.62 -15.91
CA GLU A 38 14.02 11.26 -16.92
C GLU A 38 14.52 12.65 -16.51
N GLN A 39 13.94 13.27 -15.48
CA GLN A 39 14.35 14.60 -15.04
C GLN A 39 15.74 14.58 -14.35
N PRO A 40 16.64 15.53 -14.68
CA PRO A 40 17.99 15.58 -14.12
C PRO A 40 17.99 15.75 -12.59
N PHE A 41 17.03 16.50 -12.05
CA PHE A 41 16.84 16.64 -10.61
C PHE A 41 16.57 15.30 -9.90
N VAL A 42 15.82 14.41 -10.53
CA VAL A 42 15.49 13.10 -9.94
C VAL A 42 16.71 12.20 -9.95
N ARG A 43 17.49 12.19 -11.03
CA ARG A 43 18.74 11.40 -11.12
C ARG A 43 19.72 11.79 -10.01
N THR A 44 20.00 13.08 -9.83
CA THR A 44 20.92 13.55 -8.78
C THR A 44 20.45 13.17 -7.38
N ARG A 45 19.14 13.26 -7.10
CA ARG A 45 18.56 12.88 -5.80
C ARG A 45 18.61 11.37 -5.58
N VAL A 46 18.34 10.59 -6.62
CA VAL A 46 18.39 9.12 -6.59
C VAL A 46 19.82 8.63 -6.41
N ASP A 47 20.80 9.22 -7.08
CA ASP A 47 22.21 8.84 -6.95
C ASP A 47 22.73 9.09 -5.52
N ALA A 48 22.45 10.27 -4.97
CA ALA A 48 22.80 10.58 -3.58
C ALA A 48 22.11 9.61 -2.60
N ALA A 49 20.81 9.38 -2.76
CA ALA A 49 20.06 8.44 -1.94
C ALA A 49 20.58 6.99 -2.09
N SER A 50 20.92 6.58 -3.30
CA SER A 50 21.41 5.23 -3.61
C SER A 50 22.74 4.94 -2.91
N SER A 51 23.62 5.94 -2.81
CA SER A 51 24.88 5.82 -2.07
C SER A 51 24.63 5.58 -0.57
N HIS A 52 23.75 6.37 0.05
CA HIS A 52 23.38 6.20 1.46
C HIS A 52 22.67 4.88 1.74
N VAL A 53 21.78 4.45 0.85
CA VAL A 53 21.07 3.17 0.96
C VAL A 53 22.05 2.01 0.83
N LYS A 54 22.96 2.04 -0.14
CA LYS A 54 23.99 0.99 -0.31
C LYS A 54 24.86 0.85 0.93
N GLN A 55 25.27 1.96 1.54
CA GLN A 55 26.06 1.93 2.76
C GLN A 55 25.26 1.38 3.94
N ALA A 56 24.03 1.85 4.14
CA ALA A 56 23.15 1.36 5.21
C ALA A 56 22.84 -0.14 5.06
N VAL A 57 22.56 -0.61 3.84
CA VAL A 57 22.31 -2.03 3.54
C VAL A 57 23.57 -2.86 3.80
N ARG A 58 24.77 -2.37 3.46
CA ARG A 58 25.99 -3.12 3.70
C ARG A 58 26.34 -3.25 5.19
N THR A 59 26.02 -2.24 6.00
CA THR A 59 26.36 -2.24 7.43
C THR A 59 25.26 -2.86 8.31
N GLN A 60 23.99 -2.75 7.91
CA GLN A 60 22.85 -3.12 8.75
C GLN A 60 21.85 -4.06 8.04
N GLY A 61 22.11 -4.44 6.78
CA GLY A 61 21.16 -5.22 5.99
C GLY A 61 20.86 -6.59 6.57
N GLU A 62 21.87 -7.30 7.08
CA GLU A 62 21.70 -8.65 7.63
C GLU A 62 20.81 -8.64 8.89
N ALA A 63 21.17 -7.81 9.88
CA ALA A 63 20.39 -7.66 11.12
C ALA A 63 18.97 -7.12 10.89
N VAL A 64 18.78 -6.22 9.91
CA VAL A 64 17.45 -5.72 9.55
C VAL A 64 16.64 -6.80 8.84
N THR A 65 17.27 -7.61 7.99
CA THR A 65 16.60 -8.71 7.29
C THR A 65 16.11 -9.77 8.27
N GLU A 66 16.93 -10.15 9.26
CA GLU A 66 16.53 -11.08 10.32
C GLU A 66 15.34 -10.55 11.12
N LYS A 67 15.39 -9.28 11.59
CA LYS A 67 14.28 -8.67 12.34
C LYS A 67 12.99 -8.59 11.53
N VAL A 68 13.09 -8.31 10.23
CA VAL A 68 11.93 -8.30 9.34
C VAL A 68 11.39 -9.71 9.16
N ALA A 69 12.26 -10.72 8.98
CA ALA A 69 11.85 -12.11 8.87
C ALA A 69 11.12 -12.60 10.14
N ASP A 70 11.66 -12.31 11.32
CA ASP A 70 11.01 -12.65 12.60
C ASP A 70 9.67 -11.92 12.77
N ALA A 71 9.61 -10.63 12.46
CA ALA A 71 8.36 -9.88 12.54
C ALA A 71 7.29 -10.43 11.58
N VAL A 72 7.67 -10.83 10.36
CA VAL A 72 6.76 -11.47 9.39
C VAL A 72 6.32 -12.84 9.91
N LYS A 73 7.24 -13.64 10.45
CA LYS A 73 6.95 -14.96 11.03
C LYS A 73 5.97 -14.84 12.20
N GLU A 74 6.23 -13.94 13.14
CA GLU A 74 5.36 -13.68 14.29
C GLU A 74 3.98 -13.19 13.85
N ARG A 75 3.89 -12.34 12.82
CA ARG A 75 2.59 -11.87 12.30
C ARG A 75 1.83 -12.94 11.54
N LEU A 76 2.53 -13.84 10.85
CA LEU A 76 1.92 -14.90 10.04
C LEU A 76 1.47 -16.08 10.91
N PHE A 77 2.20 -16.39 11.97
CA PHE A 77 1.93 -17.54 12.85
C PHE A 77 1.34 -17.17 14.22
N GLY A 78 1.45 -15.92 14.65
CA GLY A 78 0.95 -15.41 15.92
C GLY A 78 -0.39 -14.65 15.84
N ALA A 79 -0.86 -14.29 14.64
CA ALA A 79 -2.23 -13.84 14.46
C ALA A 79 -3.11 -15.05 14.08
N PRO A 80 -4.25 -15.32 14.76
CA PRO A 80 -5.28 -16.12 14.12
C PRO A 80 -5.63 -15.36 12.85
N SER A 81 -5.44 -16.00 11.69
CA SER A 81 -5.84 -15.43 10.42
C SER A 81 -7.25 -14.89 10.59
N SER A 82 -7.41 -13.57 10.58
CA SER A 82 -8.71 -12.96 10.37
C SER A 82 -9.06 -13.39 8.95
N LYS A 83 -9.77 -14.52 8.90
CA LYS A 83 -10.46 -15.04 7.74
C LYS A 83 -10.96 -13.86 6.94
N GLY A 84 -10.70 -13.93 5.64
CA GLY A 84 -11.41 -13.14 4.65
C GLY A 84 -12.86 -13.01 5.06
N GLY A 85 -13.19 -11.81 5.46
CA GLY A 85 -14.51 -11.37 5.86
C GLY A 85 -14.54 -9.94 5.43
N ALA A 86 -14.61 -9.73 4.12
CA ALA A 86 -15.35 -8.58 3.63
C ALA A 86 -16.69 -8.66 4.34
N GLN A 87 -16.86 -7.86 5.40
CA GLN A 87 -18.16 -7.55 5.97
C GLN A 87 -18.93 -6.82 4.87
N SER A 88 -19.45 -7.61 3.94
CA SER A 88 -20.67 -7.32 3.23
C SER A 88 -21.73 -7.35 4.32
N GLN A 89 -21.86 -6.26 5.06
CA GLN A 89 -23.09 -6.03 5.81
C GLN A 89 -24.18 -6.00 4.74
N PRO A 90 -25.13 -6.96 4.70
CA PRO A 90 -26.33 -6.73 3.94
C PRO A 90 -26.93 -5.46 4.53
N VAL A 91 -27.00 -4.42 3.72
CA VAL A 91 -27.82 -3.26 4.04
C VAL A 91 -29.22 -3.82 4.30
N ASP A 92 -29.65 -3.76 5.56
CA ASP A 92 -30.98 -4.13 5.95
C ASP A 92 -31.94 -3.17 5.24
N ALA A 93 -32.55 -3.65 4.16
CA ALA A 93 -33.55 -2.93 3.40
C ALA A 93 -34.90 -2.87 4.17
N GLY A 94 -34.89 -3.03 5.49
CA GLY A 94 -36.03 -2.83 6.38
C GLY A 94 -36.21 -1.36 6.80
N GLN A 95 -35.27 -0.48 6.46
CA GLN A 95 -35.34 0.95 6.80
C GLN A 95 -35.39 1.88 5.57
N ALA A 96 -36.10 1.46 4.53
CA ALA A 96 -36.65 2.39 3.54
C ALA A 96 -38.11 2.66 3.91
N SER A 97 -38.32 3.51 4.92
CA SER A 97 -39.63 4.13 5.11
C SER A 97 -39.89 5.01 3.88
N VAL A 98 -40.69 4.50 2.95
CA VAL A 98 -41.24 5.26 1.84
C VAL A 98 -42.10 6.36 2.45
N ARG A 99 -41.57 7.59 2.50
CA ARG A 99 -42.42 8.76 2.74
C ARG A 99 -43.22 8.95 1.46
N PRO A 100 -44.56 8.81 1.45
CA PRO A 100 -45.34 9.24 0.30
C PRO A 100 -45.17 10.76 0.20
N VAL A 101 -44.48 11.19 -0.85
CA VAL A 101 -44.50 12.59 -1.29
C VAL A 101 -45.89 12.88 -1.82
N GLY A 102 -46.42 14.05 -1.43
CA GLY A 102 -47.83 14.39 -1.39
C GLY A 102 -48.67 14.04 -2.62
N GLU A 103 -49.94 13.73 -2.36
CA GLU A 103 -51.01 14.02 -3.30
C GLU A 103 -51.93 15.05 -2.65
N SER A 104 -51.84 16.25 -3.18
CA SER A 104 -52.76 17.36 -3.00
C SER A 104 -54.02 17.10 -3.84
N SER A 105 -55.20 17.09 -3.21
CA SER A 105 -56.48 17.60 -3.76
C SER A 105 -57.53 17.60 -2.66
#